data_AF-A0A838VNW7-F1
#
_entry.id   AF-A0A838VNW7-F1
#
_cell.length_a   1.000
_cell.length_b   1.000
_cell.length_c   1.000
_cell.angle_alpha   90.00
_cell.angle_beta   90.00
_cell.angle_gamma   90.00
#
_symmetry.space_group_name_H-M   'P 1'
#
loop_
_entity.id
_entity.type
_entity.pdbx_description
1 polymer ?
#
loop_
_entity_poly.entity_id
_entity_poly.type
_entity_poly.pdbx_seq_one_letter_code
_entity_poly.pdbx_strand_id
1 'polypeptide(L)'
;MLELISSWRITIIEQENLEADDQELIMNLSPAYLEARAQAVEEGVQQGQRLVIESLLSDKFGSEDVELSRVIDALLQLQPREYTRLCVQLSRDELAARFGS
;
A
#
# COMPACT_ATOMS: atom_id res chain seq x y z
N MET A 1 -6.57 -18.42 -3.61
CA MET A 1 -6.90 -19.22 -2.41
C MET A 1 -7.53 -18.36 -1.31
N LEU A 2 -7.05 -17.12 -1.06
CA LEU A 2 -7.62 -16.20 -0.06
C LEU A 2 -9.02 -15.65 -0.40
N GLU A 3 -9.32 -15.40 -1.68
CA GLU A 3 -10.66 -14.94 -2.14
C GLU A 3 -11.80 -15.93 -1.82
N LEU A 4 -11.51 -17.23 -1.83
CA LEU A 4 -12.51 -18.24 -1.50
C LEU A 4 -12.86 -18.19 -0.01
N ILE A 5 -11.88 -17.91 0.84
CA ILE A 5 -12.04 -17.82 2.29
C ILE A 5 -12.88 -16.58 2.68
N SER A 6 -12.70 -15.44 2.00
CA SER A 6 -13.48 -14.22 2.28
C SER A 6 -14.96 -14.38 1.88
N SER A 7 -15.23 -14.97 0.71
CA SER A 7 -16.58 -15.24 0.24
C SER A 7 -17.32 -16.18 1.20
N TRP A 8 -16.65 -17.24 1.67
CA TRP A 8 -17.25 -18.19 2.60
C TRP A 8 -17.51 -17.57 3.99
N ARG A 9 -16.64 -16.68 4.47
CA ARG A 9 -16.85 -15.96 5.73
C ARG A 9 -18.09 -15.06 5.72
N ILE A 10 -18.35 -14.35 4.61
CA ILE A 10 -19.55 -13.50 4.48
C ILE A 10 -20.80 -14.37 4.51
N THR A 11 -20.80 -15.49 3.79
CA THR A 11 -21.92 -16.42 3.74
C THR A 11 -22.22 -17.08 5.10
N ILE A 12 -21.20 -17.38 5.89
CA ILE A 12 -21.38 -17.98 7.23
C ILE A 12 -21.93 -16.95 8.23
N ILE A 13 -21.42 -15.71 8.24
CA ILE A 13 -21.88 -14.65 9.17
C ILE A 13 -23.36 -14.26 8.95
N GLU A 14 -23.89 -14.41 7.74
CA GLU A 14 -25.30 -14.14 7.42
C GLU A 14 -26.28 -15.22 7.91
N GLN A 15 -25.79 -16.39 8.36
CA GLN A 15 -26.66 -17.44 8.88
C GLN A 15 -26.98 -17.21 10.37
N GLU A 16 -28.27 -17.05 10.70
CA GLU A 16 -28.77 -16.83 12.08
C GLU A 16 -28.56 -18.03 13.03
N ASN A 17 -27.99 -19.14 12.56
CA ASN A 17 -27.89 -20.39 13.31
C ASN A 17 -26.49 -21.02 13.18
N LEU A 18 -25.47 -20.24 13.56
CA LEU A 18 -24.07 -20.67 13.57
C LEU A 18 -23.88 -21.85 14.53
N GLU A 19 -23.42 -23.00 14.02
CA GLU A 19 -23.06 -24.15 14.84
C GLU A 19 -21.69 -23.90 15.53
N ALA A 20 -21.36 -24.68 16.56
CA ALA A 20 -20.12 -24.50 17.33
C ALA A 20 -18.86 -24.60 16.44
N ASP A 21 -18.92 -25.44 15.40
CA ASP A 21 -17.87 -25.62 14.41
C ASP A 21 -17.74 -24.38 13.49
N ASP A 22 -18.84 -23.68 13.19
CA ASP A 22 -18.82 -22.43 12.41
C ASP A 22 -18.20 -21.28 13.23
N GLN A 23 -18.45 -21.25 14.54
CA GLN A 23 -17.79 -20.30 15.45
C GLN A 23 -16.29 -20.61 15.57
N GLU A 24 -15.91 -21.88 15.66
CA GLU A 24 -14.52 -22.31 15.67
C GLU A 24 -13.82 -22.00 14.33
N LEU A 25 -14.50 -22.16 13.20
CA LEU A 25 -14.00 -21.80 11.87
C LEU A 25 -13.81 -20.27 11.72
N ILE A 26 -14.75 -19.47 12.24
CA ILE A 26 -14.61 -17.99 12.30
C ILE A 26 -13.45 -17.58 13.22
N MET A 27 -13.23 -18.27 14.34
CA MET A 27 -12.06 -18.05 15.20
C MET A 27 -10.75 -18.54 14.55
N ASN A 28 -10.81 -19.61 13.74
CA ASN A 28 -9.69 -20.18 12.96
C ASN A 28 -9.40 -19.47 11.63
N LEU A 29 -10.25 -18.52 11.22
CA LEU A 29 -9.84 -17.37 10.38
C LEU A 29 -8.89 -16.41 11.11
N SER A 30 -8.36 -16.88 12.24
CA SER A 30 -7.01 -16.84 12.79
C SER A 30 -6.23 -15.55 12.62
N PRO A 31 -5.46 -15.17 13.66
CA PRO A 31 -4.50 -14.09 13.60
C PRO A 31 -3.70 -14.00 12.29
N ALA A 32 -3.34 -15.13 11.68
CA ALA A 32 -2.64 -15.20 10.40
C ALA A 32 -3.40 -14.59 9.21
N TYR A 33 -4.72 -14.77 9.10
CA TYR A 33 -5.50 -14.13 8.03
C TYR A 33 -5.69 -12.62 8.30
N LEU A 34 -5.88 -12.23 9.55
CA LEU A 34 -5.94 -10.81 9.92
C LEU A 34 -4.60 -10.10 9.66
N GLU A 35 -3.49 -10.77 9.96
CA GLU A 35 -2.13 -10.32 9.67
C GLU A 35 -1.89 -10.23 8.16
N ALA A 36 -2.23 -11.27 7.38
CA ALA A 36 -2.13 -11.25 5.93
C ALA A 36 -2.97 -10.13 5.30
N ARG A 37 -4.18 -9.87 5.83
CA ARG A 37 -5.03 -8.77 5.37
C ARG A 37 -4.42 -7.41 5.71
N ALA A 38 -3.88 -7.25 6.92
CA ALA A 38 -3.22 -6.02 7.34
C ALA A 38 -2.00 -5.73 6.46
N GLN A 39 -1.17 -6.73 6.21
CA GLN A 39 -0.02 -6.64 5.31
C GLN A 39 -0.44 -6.27 3.89
N ALA A 40 -1.48 -6.92 3.34
CA ALA A 40 -1.97 -6.61 2.00
C ALA A 40 -2.48 -5.16 1.87
N VAL A 41 -3.12 -4.64 2.93
CA VAL A 41 -3.54 -3.23 2.97
C VAL A 41 -2.33 -2.30 3.02
N GLU A 42 -1.33 -2.61 3.85
CA GLU A 42 -0.10 -1.81 3.96
C GLU A 42 0.69 -1.79 2.66
N GLU A 43 0.87 -2.95 2.01
CA GLU A 43 1.48 -3.07 0.69
C GLU A 43 0.70 -2.27 -0.36
N GLY A 44 -0.63 -2.36 -0.36
CA GLY A 44 -1.49 -1.59 -1.26
C GLY A 44 -1.36 -0.07 -1.06
N VAL A 45 -1.26 0.39 0.18
CA VAL A 45 -1.01 1.81 0.50
C VAL A 45 0.37 2.24 -0.01
N GLN A 46 1.41 1.45 0.23
CA GLN A 46 2.77 1.78 -0.20
C GLN A 46 2.88 1.81 -1.74
N GLN A 47 2.29 0.83 -2.43
CA GLN A 47 2.23 0.80 -3.89
C GLN A 47 1.44 1.99 -4.45
N GLY A 48 0.32 2.34 -3.84
CA GLY A 48 -0.48 3.51 -4.22
C GLY A 48 0.30 4.81 -4.08
N GLN A 49 1.02 4.99 -2.96
CA GLN A 49 1.88 6.17 -2.77
C GLN A 49 2.99 6.24 -3.80
N ARG A 50 3.62 5.10 -4.12
CA ARG A 50 4.67 5.01 -5.15
C ARG A 50 4.14 5.48 -6.50
N LEU A 51 3.01 4.93 -6.93
CA LEU A 51 2.37 5.27 -8.20
C LEU A 51 2.05 6.77 -8.30
N VAL A 52 1.57 7.37 -7.21
CA VAL A 52 1.30 8.82 -7.17
C VAL A 52 2.59 9.63 -7.34
N ILE A 53 3.67 9.25 -6.66
CA ILE A 53 4.96 9.95 -6.78
C ILE A 53 5.51 9.78 -8.20
N GLU A 54 5.56 8.56 -8.72
CA GLU A 54 6.03 8.23 -10.07
C GLU A 54 5.25 9.02 -11.13
N SER A 55 3.92 9.07 -11.04
CA SER A 55 3.08 9.86 -11.95
C SER A 55 3.40 11.35 -11.87
N LEU A 56 3.48 11.92 -10.66
CA LEU A 56 3.75 13.35 -10.49
C LEU A 56 5.13 13.74 -11.03
N LEU A 57 6.15 12.92 -10.78
CA LEU A 57 7.52 13.20 -11.21
C LEU A 57 7.68 12.97 -12.71
N SER A 58 7.07 11.93 -13.27
CA SER A 58 7.05 11.66 -14.71
C SER A 58 6.37 12.78 -15.48
N ASP A 59 5.22 13.28 -14.99
CA ASP A 59 4.51 14.41 -15.60
C ASP A 59 5.33 15.70 -15.55
N LYS A 60 6.11 15.91 -14.48
CA LYS A 60 6.91 17.14 -14.30
C LYS A 60 8.27 17.12 -15.02
N PHE A 61 8.95 15.97 -15.04
CA PHE A 61 10.36 15.90 -15.42
C PHE A 61 10.64 14.98 -16.60
N GLY A 62 9.65 14.22 -17.07
CA GLY A 62 9.85 13.17 -18.08
C GLY A 62 10.52 11.93 -17.49
N SER A 63 10.99 11.04 -18.38
CA SER A 63 11.41 9.66 -18.12
C SER A 63 12.17 9.40 -16.81
N GLU A 64 11.76 8.32 -16.13
CA GLU A 64 12.40 7.73 -14.95
C GLU A 64 13.81 7.22 -15.25
N ASP A 65 14.78 7.66 -14.46
CA ASP A 65 16.15 7.13 -14.44
C ASP A 65 16.51 6.57 -13.05
N VAL A 66 17.70 5.98 -12.95
CA VAL A 66 18.19 5.36 -11.71
C VAL A 66 18.26 6.36 -10.55
N GLU A 67 18.52 7.63 -10.83
CA GLU A 67 18.56 8.69 -9.82
C GLU A 67 17.15 9.01 -9.30
N LEU A 68 16.17 9.15 -10.19
CA LEU A 68 14.78 9.41 -9.83
C LEU A 68 14.18 8.24 -9.04
N SER A 69 14.55 6.99 -9.33
CA SER A 69 14.13 5.83 -8.54
C SER A 69 14.56 5.95 -7.07
N ARG A 70 15.80 6.40 -6.79
CA ARG A 70 16.27 6.60 -5.41
C ARG A 70 15.53 7.74 -4.72
N VAL A 71 15.26 8.81 -5.45
CA VAL A 71 14.45 9.92 -4.96
C VAL A 71 13.05 9.43 -4.58
N ILE A 72 12.41 8.61 -5.42
CA ILE A 72 11.09 8.01 -5.13
C ILE A 72 11.15 7.17 -3.85
N ASP A 73 12.16 6.31 -3.70
CA ASP A 73 12.35 5.47 -2.51
C ASP A 73 12.46 6.31 -1.22
N ALA A 74 13.19 7.43 -1.28
CA ALA A 74 13.34 8.35 -0.15
C ALA A 74 12.04 9.13 0.15
N LEU A 75 11.32 9.57 -0.88
CA LEU A 75 10.05 10.28 -0.73
C LEU A 75 8.96 9.38 -0.12
N LEU A 76 8.99 8.07 -0.40
CA LEU A 76 8.08 7.08 0.20
C LEU A 76 8.24 6.94 1.72
N GLN A 77 9.36 7.37 2.29
CA GLN A 77 9.58 7.37 3.74
C GLN A 77 8.94 8.59 4.43
N LEU A 78 8.43 9.56 3.66
CA LEU A 78 7.84 10.79 4.18
C LEU A 78 6.31 10.68 4.28
N GLN A 79 5.69 11.55 5.09
CA GLN A 79 4.24 11.62 5.17
C GLN A 79 3.64 12.10 3.83
N PRO A 80 2.41 11.67 3.46
CA PRO A 80 1.78 12.04 2.19
C PRO A 80 1.78 13.53 1.88
N ARG A 81 1.52 14.35 2.89
CA ARG A 81 1.50 15.81 2.74
C ARG A 81 2.90 16.39 2.48
N GLU A 82 3.93 15.76 3.01
CA GLU A 82 5.32 16.21 2.86
C GLU A 82 5.84 15.87 1.47
N TYR A 83 5.77 14.60 1.04
CA TYR A 83 6.24 14.24 -0.30
C TYR A 83 5.43 14.98 -1.37
N THR A 84 4.12 15.14 -1.22
CA THR A 84 3.28 15.84 -2.21
C THR A 84 3.76 17.28 -2.37
N ARG A 85 4.06 17.96 -1.26
CA ARG A 85 4.59 19.32 -1.29
C ARG A 85 5.94 19.38 -2.00
N LEU A 86 6.84 18.45 -1.71
CA LEU A 86 8.18 18.40 -2.33
C LEU A 86 8.09 18.12 -3.83
N CYS A 87 7.25 17.15 -4.24
CA CYS A 87 7.01 16.83 -5.65
C CYS A 87 6.49 18.04 -6.43
N VAL A 88 5.62 18.86 -5.84
CA VAL A 88 5.06 20.05 -6.51
C VAL A 88 6.04 21.22 -6.51
N GLN A 89 6.77 21.44 -5.41
CA GLN A 89 7.56 22.67 -5.21
C GLN A 89 8.99 22.59 -5.74
N LEU A 90 9.63 21.42 -5.71
CA LEU A 90 11.03 21.28 -6.05
C LEU A 90 11.23 20.90 -7.52
N SER A 91 12.36 21.31 -8.07
CA SER A 91 12.90 20.85 -9.35
C SER A 91 13.56 19.47 -9.24
N ARG A 92 13.90 18.86 -10.38
CA ARG A 92 14.59 17.57 -10.44
C ARG A 92 15.94 17.62 -9.73
N ASP A 93 16.76 18.62 -10.03
CA ASP A 93 18.10 18.78 -9.46
C ASP A 93 18.05 19.02 -7.94
N GLU A 94 17.06 19.76 -7.43
CA GLU A 94 16.88 19.97 -5.99
C GLU A 94 16.45 18.70 -5.27
N LEU A 95 15.59 17.88 -5.90
CA LEU A 95 15.20 16.58 -5.36
C LEU A 95 16.37 15.60 -5.38
N ALA A 96 17.13 15.55 -6.47
CA ALA A 96 18.33 14.75 -6.59
C ALA A 96 19.42 15.17 -5.58
N ALA A 97 19.67 16.47 -5.41
CA ALA A 97 20.62 16.96 -4.42
C ALA A 97 20.22 16.61 -2.98
N ARG A 98 18.91 16.48 -2.72
CA ARG A 98 18.39 16.19 -1.38
C ARG A 98 18.26 14.69 -1.08
N PHE A 99 17.99 13.87 -2.09
CA PHE A 99 17.60 12.46 -1.93
C PHE A 99 18.34 11.48 -2.85
N GLY A 100 19.24 11.95 -3.72
CA GLY A 100 19.94 11.14 -4.73
C GLY A 100 21.16 10.35 -4.23
N SER A 101 21.57 10.53 -2.96
CA SER A 101 22.68 9.83 -2.29
C SER A 101 22.21 8.59 -1.53
#